data_AF-A0AA39JCN2-F1
#
_entry.id   AF-A0AA39JCN2-F1
#
_cell.length_a   1.000
_cell.length_b   1.000
_cell.length_c   1.000
_cell.angle_alpha   90.00
_cell.angle_beta   90.00
_cell.angle_gamma   90.00
#
_symmetry.space_group_name_H-M   'P 1'
#
loop_
_entity.id
_entity.type
_entity.pdbx_description
1 polymer ?
#
loop_
_entity_poly.entity_id
_entity_poly.type
_entity_poly.pdbx_seq_one_letter_code
_entity_poly.pdbx_strand_id
1 'polypeptide(L)'
;MTSLPENFPFCHGVRKHGKSKSEPVSTDLSFEFQEVFNVSTHCGYGSKWSVVVSFSDPRASGSPFCWSIHYPKSSRNSTKTPVPIAQVNVHQSVIHGTSYGRFIRKDPTVVLQALSMSLELGVLVTISQQSLSTHDSGSESITVIYTGTSTTGEQTLLRSITCPRR
;
A
#
# COMPACT_ATOMS: atom_id res chain seq x y z
N MET A 1 -10.79 11.59 13.91
CA MET A 1 -11.01 11.02 12.57
C MET A 1 -10.19 11.84 11.59
N THR A 2 -9.01 11.35 11.20
CA THR A 2 -8.16 12.00 10.21
C THR A 2 -8.71 11.68 8.82
N SER A 3 -9.20 12.69 8.11
CA SER A 3 -9.63 12.56 6.72
C SER A 3 -8.47 12.04 5.88
N LEU A 4 -8.70 10.97 5.12
CA LEU A 4 -7.75 10.45 4.15
C LEU A 4 -7.42 11.53 3.11
N PRO A 5 -6.21 11.50 2.50
CA PRO A 5 -5.91 12.37 1.37
C PRO A 5 -6.98 12.19 0.29
N GLU A 6 -7.45 13.30 -0.27
CA GLU A 6 -8.53 13.33 -1.28
C GLU A 6 -8.23 12.43 -2.50
N ASN A 7 -6.94 12.15 -2.73
CA ASN A 7 -6.42 11.39 -3.87
C ASN A 7 -6.00 9.96 -3.53
N PHE A 8 -6.28 9.45 -2.33
CA PHE A 8 -6.00 8.05 -2.03
C PHE A 8 -6.96 7.14 -2.81
N PRO A 9 -6.46 6.14 -3.56
CA PRO A 9 -7.17 5.36 -4.60
C PRO A 9 -8.34 4.51 -4.12
N PHE A 10 -8.65 4.52 -2.83
CA PHE A 10 -9.77 3.75 -2.27
C PHE A 10 -10.93 4.63 -1.79
N CYS A 11 -10.78 5.96 -1.91
CA CYS A 11 -11.87 6.90 -1.68
C CYS A 11 -12.88 6.80 -2.82
N HIS A 12 -14.02 6.18 -2.53
CA HIS A 12 -15.14 6.03 -3.45
C HIS A 12 -15.68 7.41 -3.83
N GLY A 13 -15.17 7.98 -4.91
CA GLY A 13 -15.80 9.11 -5.57
C GLY A 13 -17.13 8.65 -6.15
N VAL A 14 -18.23 8.96 -5.45
CA VAL A 14 -19.56 8.86 -6.04
C VAL A 14 -19.59 9.86 -7.20
N ARG A 15 -19.40 9.39 -8.44
CA ARG A 15 -19.79 10.19 -9.60
C ARG A 15 -21.30 10.40 -9.51
N LYS A 16 -21.73 11.59 -9.07
CA LYS A 16 -23.10 12.04 -9.22
C LYS A 16 -23.36 12.30 -10.70
N HIS A 17 -23.71 11.26 -11.46
CA HIS A 17 -24.42 11.45 -12.72
C HIS A 17 -25.54 10.42 -12.83
N GLY A 18 -26.76 10.96 -12.85
CA GLY A 18 -28.02 10.39 -13.34
C GLY A 18 -28.22 8.87 -13.30
N LYS A 19 -29.12 8.43 -12.40
CA LYS A 19 -29.99 7.26 -12.54
C LYS A 19 -29.41 6.05 -13.31
N SER A 20 -28.28 5.53 -12.89
CA SER A 20 -27.93 4.12 -13.12
C SER A 20 -27.07 3.67 -11.96
N LYS A 21 -27.15 2.37 -11.62
CA LYS A 21 -26.43 1.76 -10.49
C LYS A 21 -24.97 2.19 -10.54
N SER A 22 -24.53 2.94 -9.53
CA SER A 22 -23.15 3.39 -9.39
C SER A 22 -22.27 2.19 -9.04
N GLU A 23 -21.66 1.57 -10.04
CA GLU A 23 -20.55 0.67 -9.79
C GLU A 23 -19.32 1.48 -9.34
N PRO A 24 -18.58 1.02 -8.32
CA PRO A 24 -17.33 1.64 -7.92
C PRO A 24 -16.31 1.47 -9.06
N VAL A 25 -15.94 2.56 -9.71
CA VAL A 25 -14.80 2.57 -10.64
C VAL A 25 -13.54 2.57 -9.78
N SER A 26 -12.99 1.39 -9.51
CA SER A 26 -11.59 1.24 -9.10
C SER A 26 -10.76 1.72 -10.28
N THR A 27 -10.25 2.94 -10.24
CA THR A 27 -9.21 3.32 -11.19
C THR A 27 -7.94 2.61 -10.75
N ASP A 28 -7.77 1.37 -11.22
CA ASP A 28 -6.55 0.54 -11.19
C ASP A 28 -5.45 1.18 -12.07
N LEU A 29 -5.24 2.49 -11.91
CA LEU A 29 -4.27 3.30 -12.63
C LEU A 29 -3.22 3.73 -11.62
N SER A 30 -1.95 3.60 -12.01
CA SER A 30 -0.83 4.14 -11.25
C SER A 30 -1.08 5.62 -10.93
N PHE A 31 -0.88 6.03 -9.68
CA PHE A 31 -1.05 7.41 -9.25
C PHE A 31 0.14 7.88 -8.42
N GLU A 32 0.27 9.19 -8.33
CA GLU A 32 1.27 9.87 -7.52
C GLU A 32 0.66 11.17 -6.99
N PHE A 33 0.82 11.45 -5.69
CA PHE A 33 0.43 12.72 -5.09
C PHE A 33 1.46 13.18 -4.06
N GLN A 34 1.57 14.49 -3.89
CA GLN A 34 2.46 15.12 -2.93
C GLN A 34 1.71 15.46 -1.64
N GLU A 35 2.22 15.00 -0.51
CA GLU A 35 1.69 15.29 0.82
C GLU A 35 2.65 16.24 1.56
N VAL A 36 2.10 17.14 2.36
CA VAL A 36 2.88 18.12 3.15
C VAL A 36 2.45 18.07 4.61
N PHE A 37 3.40 17.79 5.50
CA PHE A 37 3.18 17.70 6.94
C PHE A 37 3.83 18.89 7.64
N ASN A 38 3.16 19.40 8.68
CA ASN A 38 3.75 20.35 9.60
C ASN A 38 4.48 19.58 10.70
N VAL A 39 5.80 19.75 10.78
CA VAL A 39 6.62 19.16 11.83
C VAL A 39 6.93 20.24 12.85
N SER A 40 6.44 20.03 14.08
CA SER A 40 6.81 20.87 15.21
C SER A 40 8.28 20.59 15.55
N THR A 41 9.15 21.56 15.31
CA THR A 41 10.51 21.50 15.84
C THR A 41 10.51 22.08 17.25
N HIS A 42 11.40 21.59 18.12
CA HIS A 42 11.56 22.04 19.50
C HIS A 42 11.89 23.55 19.62
N CYS A 43 12.24 24.22 18.53
CA CYS A 43 12.62 25.62 18.47
C CYS A 43 11.53 26.57 17.92
N GLY A 44 10.27 26.12 17.81
CA GLY A 44 9.13 27.01 17.47
C GLY A 44 9.04 27.40 15.99
N TYR A 45 10.01 27.01 15.16
CA TYR A 45 9.92 27.09 13.70
C TYR A 45 9.24 25.84 13.16
N GLY A 46 7.94 25.95 12.86
CA GLY A 46 7.22 24.89 12.14
C GLY A 46 7.92 24.60 10.81
N SER A 47 8.53 23.43 10.70
CA SER A 47 9.15 23.00 9.45
C SER A 47 8.13 22.20 8.64
N LYS A 48 7.97 22.53 7.37
CA LYS A 48 7.12 21.74 6.46
C LYS A 48 7.95 20.64 5.85
N TRP A 49 7.52 19.41 6.05
CA TRP A 49 8.10 18.24 5.38
C TRP A 49 7.18 17.86 4.23
N SER A 50 7.75 17.60 3.07
CA SER A 50 6.98 17.15 1.92
C SER A 50 7.50 15.81 1.42
N VAL A 51 6.56 14.92 1.12
CA VAL A 51 6.82 13.61 0.55
C VAL A 51 5.91 13.38 -0.65
N VAL A 52 6.28 12.45 -1.49
CA VAL A 52 5.46 11.97 -2.59
C VAL A 52 5.04 10.55 -2.28
N VAL A 53 3.72 10.29 -2.34
CA VAL A 53 3.12 8.97 -2.22
C VAL A 53 2.79 8.49 -3.62
N SER A 54 3.30 7.33 -3.99
CA SER A 54 3.06 6.73 -5.30
C SER A 54 2.54 5.31 -5.18
N PHE A 55 1.72 4.92 -6.17
CA PHE A 55 1.26 3.57 -6.38
C PHE A 55 1.50 3.15 -7.81
N SER A 56 2.03 1.95 -7.98
CA SER A 56 2.16 1.31 -9.27
C SER A 56 1.36 0.00 -9.30
N ASP A 57 0.36 -0.02 -10.18
CA ASP A 57 -0.29 -1.23 -10.63
C ASP A 57 0.68 -2.04 -11.51
N PRO A 58 0.85 -3.35 -11.25
CA PRO A 58 1.64 -4.23 -12.09
C PRO A 58 0.95 -4.48 -13.43
N ARG A 59 1.16 -3.57 -14.40
CA ARG A 59 0.70 -3.75 -15.79
C ARG A 59 1.26 -5.03 -16.44
N ALA A 60 2.33 -5.60 -15.88
CA ALA A 60 2.93 -6.87 -16.28
C ALA A 60 2.50 -8.02 -15.35
N SER A 61 2.05 -9.13 -15.95
CA SER A 61 1.77 -10.40 -15.28
C SER A 61 2.92 -10.79 -14.33
N GLY A 62 2.61 -11.03 -13.06
CA GLY A 62 3.56 -11.48 -12.05
C GLY A 62 4.28 -10.42 -11.22
N SER A 63 4.13 -9.12 -11.53
CA SER A 63 4.68 -8.06 -10.65
C SER A 63 3.73 -7.78 -9.47
N PRO A 64 4.25 -7.40 -8.28
CA PRO A 64 3.41 -7.03 -7.15
C PRO A 64 2.83 -5.62 -7.34
N PHE A 65 1.70 -5.36 -6.68
CA PHE A 65 1.20 -4.01 -6.46
C PHE A 65 2.14 -3.28 -5.51
N CYS A 66 2.60 -2.09 -5.87
CA CYS A 66 3.60 -1.37 -5.07
C CYS A 66 3.08 -0.01 -4.63
N TRP A 67 3.19 0.27 -3.34
CA TRP A 67 3.03 1.59 -2.75
C TRP A 67 4.37 2.04 -2.22
N SER A 68 4.73 3.29 -2.45
CA SER A 68 5.98 3.84 -1.96
C SER A 68 5.85 5.30 -1.56
N ILE A 69 6.72 5.70 -0.64
CA ILE A 69 6.90 7.09 -0.21
C ILE A 69 8.33 7.47 -0.55
N HIS A 70 8.53 8.62 -1.18
CA HIS A 70 9.85 9.14 -1.52
C HIS A 70 9.90 10.66 -1.37
N TYR A 71 11.11 11.21 -1.30
CA TYR A 71 11.28 12.67 -1.29
C TYR A 71 10.96 13.26 -2.67
N PRO A 72 10.36 14.47 -2.74
CA PRO A 72 10.14 15.17 -3.98
C PRO A 72 11.45 15.33 -4.77
N LYS A 73 11.38 15.21 -6.09
CA LYS A 73 12.55 15.44 -6.96
C LYS A 73 13.01 16.90 -6.81
N SER A 74 14.24 17.09 -6.32
CA SER A 74 14.83 18.42 -6.11
C SER A 74 15.11 19.21 -7.40
N SER A 75 15.06 18.57 -8.59
CA SER A 75 15.30 19.22 -9.88
C SER A 75 14.46 18.57 -10.98
N ARG A 76 13.83 19.39 -11.83
CA ARG A 76 13.09 18.95 -13.03
C ARG A 76 13.95 18.13 -14.00
N ASN A 77 15.28 18.26 -13.94
CA ASN A 77 16.22 17.60 -14.85
C ASN A 77 16.87 16.35 -14.23
N SER A 78 16.46 15.91 -13.03
CA SER A 78 16.99 14.69 -12.44
C SER A 78 16.41 13.46 -13.15
N THR A 79 17.25 12.78 -13.93
CA THR A 79 16.96 11.47 -14.52
C THR A 79 17.03 10.32 -13.51
N LYS A 80 17.49 10.59 -12.28
CA LYS A 80 17.59 9.59 -11.23
C LYS A 80 16.19 9.13 -10.80
N THR A 81 16.02 7.82 -10.71
CA THR A 81 14.84 7.20 -10.11
C THR A 81 14.75 7.64 -8.64
N PRO A 82 13.57 8.09 -8.18
CA PRO A 82 13.39 8.41 -6.77
C PRO A 82 13.70 7.19 -5.90
N VAL A 83 14.48 7.40 -4.84
CA VAL A 83 14.74 6.35 -3.86
C VAL A 83 13.59 6.36 -2.85
N PRO A 84 12.84 5.26 -2.72
CA PRO A 84 11.79 5.17 -1.72
C PRO A 84 12.39 5.15 -0.32
N ILE A 85 11.82 5.95 0.58
CA ILE A 85 12.09 5.90 2.03
C ILE A 85 11.17 4.89 2.73
N ALA A 86 10.07 4.53 2.08
CA ALA A 86 9.15 3.48 2.51
C ALA A 86 8.60 2.77 1.28
N GLN A 87 8.40 1.46 1.40
CA GLN A 87 7.81 0.68 0.31
C GLN A 87 7.04 -0.52 0.84
N VAL A 88 5.87 -0.75 0.23
CA VAL A 88 5.03 -1.92 0.46
C VAL A 88 4.74 -2.58 -0.89
N ASN A 89 5.07 -3.85 -1.01
CA ASN A 89 4.68 -4.71 -2.12
C ASN A 89 3.54 -5.62 -1.68
N VAL A 90 2.47 -5.72 -2.47
CA VAL A 90 1.37 -6.66 -2.24
C VAL A 90 1.32 -7.63 -3.40
N HIS A 91 1.47 -8.91 -3.09
CA HIS A 91 1.47 -9.96 -4.09
C HIS A 91 0.08 -10.11 -4.73
N GLN A 92 0.04 -10.45 -6.02
CA GLN A 92 -1.20 -10.58 -6.78
C GLN A 92 -2.17 -11.61 -6.17
N SER A 93 -1.65 -12.69 -5.57
CA SER A 93 -2.45 -13.70 -4.88
C SER A 93 -3.25 -13.16 -3.69
N VAL A 94 -2.79 -12.07 -3.07
CA VAL A 94 -3.52 -11.42 -1.98
C VAL A 94 -4.64 -10.54 -2.55
N ILE A 95 -4.37 -9.83 -3.65
CA ILE A 95 -5.29 -8.85 -4.22
C ILE A 95 -6.42 -9.51 -5.02
N HIS A 96 -6.13 -10.54 -5.81
CA HIS A 96 -7.11 -11.17 -6.70
C HIS A 96 -7.80 -12.37 -6.06
N GLY A 97 -9.13 -12.41 -6.13
CA GLY A 97 -9.90 -13.60 -5.75
C GLY A 97 -9.97 -13.89 -4.25
N THR A 98 -9.56 -12.96 -3.38
CA THR A 98 -9.63 -13.14 -1.92
C THR A 98 -10.48 -12.08 -1.22
N SER A 99 -11.05 -12.46 -0.07
CA SER A 99 -11.74 -11.55 0.86
C SER A 99 -10.81 -10.45 1.39
N TYR A 100 -9.54 -10.78 1.62
CA TYR A 100 -8.53 -9.83 2.10
C TYR A 100 -8.15 -8.81 1.03
N GLY A 101 -8.03 -9.22 -0.24
CA GLY A 101 -7.83 -8.30 -1.35
C GLY A 101 -8.96 -7.29 -1.49
N ARG A 102 -10.22 -7.74 -1.32
CA ARG A 102 -11.39 -6.84 -1.25
C ARG A 102 -11.31 -5.87 -0.08
N PHE A 103 -10.76 -6.29 1.06
CA PHE A 103 -10.57 -5.45 2.23
C PHE A 103 -9.49 -4.38 1.97
N ILE A 104 -8.32 -4.75 1.46
CA ILE A 104 -7.25 -3.80 1.09
C ILE A 104 -7.76 -2.71 0.15
N ARG A 105 -8.56 -3.08 -0.86
CA ARG A 105 -9.12 -2.12 -1.84
C ARG A 105 -10.20 -1.20 -1.27
N LYS A 106 -10.77 -1.52 -0.11
CA LYS A 106 -11.79 -0.68 0.55
C LYS A 106 -11.21 0.14 1.68
N ASP A 107 -10.23 -0.42 2.37
CA ASP A 107 -9.64 0.16 3.56
C ASP A 107 -8.17 0.49 3.34
N PRO A 108 -7.85 1.78 3.06
CA PRO A 108 -6.48 2.21 2.85
C PRO A 108 -5.61 2.06 4.09
N THR A 109 -6.20 1.93 5.29
CA THR A 109 -5.45 1.83 6.54
C THR A 109 -4.51 0.62 6.56
N VAL A 110 -4.85 -0.45 5.85
CA VAL A 110 -3.99 -1.65 5.75
C VAL A 110 -2.65 -1.32 5.11
N VAL A 111 -2.67 -0.59 3.99
CA VAL A 111 -1.47 -0.19 3.26
C VAL A 111 -0.72 0.91 4.02
N LEU A 112 -1.45 1.86 4.60
CA LEU A 112 -0.85 2.94 5.39
C LEU A 112 -0.13 2.40 6.64
N GLN A 113 -0.69 1.41 7.33
CA GLN A 113 -0.03 0.73 8.44
C GLN A 113 1.23 0.00 7.98
N ALA A 114 1.18 -0.68 6.84
CA ALA A 114 2.35 -1.35 6.27
C ALA A 114 3.44 -0.35 5.86
N LEU A 115 3.08 0.82 5.33
CA LEU A 115 4.02 1.90 5.02
C LEU A 115 4.63 2.50 6.28
N SER A 116 3.85 2.70 7.34
CA SER A 116 4.36 3.13 8.66
C SER A 116 5.39 2.14 9.17
N MET A 117 5.09 0.84 9.11
CA MET A 117 6.01 -0.23 9.51
C MET A 117 7.28 -0.24 8.66
N SER A 118 7.17 -0.02 7.35
CA SER A 118 8.32 0.11 6.44
C SER A 118 9.22 1.29 6.83
N LEU A 119 8.63 2.44 7.16
CA LEU A 119 9.36 3.63 7.64
C LEU A 119 10.05 3.39 8.98
N GLU A 120 9.33 2.83 9.94
CA GLU A 120 9.80 2.62 11.32
C GLU A 120 10.96 1.62 11.38
N LEU A 121 10.87 0.55 10.58
CA LEU A 121 11.86 -0.53 10.60
C LEU A 121 12.95 -0.38 9.53
N GLY A 122 12.77 0.53 8.55
CA GLY A 122 13.69 0.68 7.43
C GLY A 122 13.75 -0.55 6.52
N VAL A 123 12.62 -1.24 6.34
CA VAL A 123 12.52 -2.48 5.55
C VAL A 123 11.49 -2.34 4.43
N LEU A 124 11.68 -3.11 3.35
CA LEU A 124 10.63 -3.33 2.35
C LEU A 124 9.60 -4.30 2.95
N VAL A 125 8.35 -3.86 3.09
CA VAL A 125 7.28 -4.74 3.55
C VAL A 125 6.64 -5.45 2.35
N THR A 126 6.53 -6.77 2.40
CA THR A 126 5.84 -7.59 1.40
C THR A 126 4.64 -8.27 2.03
N ILE A 127 3.46 -8.05 1.46
CA ILE A 127 2.20 -8.71 1.85
C ILE A 127 1.94 -9.84 0.85
N SER A 128 1.95 -11.08 1.31
CA SER A 128 1.78 -12.27 0.48
C SER A 128 0.81 -13.26 1.12
N GLN A 129 0.31 -14.22 0.33
CA GLN A 129 -0.48 -15.33 0.84
C GLN A 129 0.45 -16.51 1.11
N GLN A 130 0.34 -17.12 2.29
CA GLN A 130 0.99 -18.39 2.59
C GLN A 130 0.35 -19.50 1.76
N SER A 131 1.14 -20.27 1.02
CA SER A 131 0.61 -21.47 0.34
C SER A 131 0.24 -22.50 1.39
N LEU A 132 -1.04 -22.84 1.52
CA LEU A 132 -1.44 -24.01 2.29
C LEU A 132 -0.88 -25.26 1.59
N SER A 133 0.00 -26.00 2.27
CA SER A 133 0.23 -27.39 1.93
C SER A 133 -1.10 -28.13 2.10
N THR A 134 -1.55 -28.77 1.04
CA THR A 134 -2.75 -29.61 0.94
C THR A 134 -2.72 -30.68 2.04
N HIS A 135 -3.32 -30.42 3.19
CA HIS A 135 -3.87 -31.44 4.08
C HIS A 135 -4.76 -30.75 5.12
N ASP A 136 -5.94 -31.33 5.29
CA ASP A 136 -6.96 -31.08 6.32
C ASP A 136 -7.99 -29.95 6.11
N SER A 137 -9.19 -30.44 5.77
CA SER A 137 -10.43 -30.21 6.52
C SER A 137 -11.12 -28.84 6.35
N GLY A 138 -11.87 -28.72 5.26
CA GLY A 138 -13.22 -28.12 5.22
C GLY A 138 -13.41 -26.62 5.54
N SER A 139 -12.38 -25.94 6.04
CA SER A 139 -12.39 -24.51 6.30
C SER A 139 -11.34 -23.87 5.42
N GLU A 140 -11.76 -23.41 4.25
CA GLU A 140 -10.89 -22.65 3.35
C GLU A 140 -10.57 -21.29 4.01
N SER A 141 -9.48 -21.21 4.76
CA SER A 141 -8.92 -19.94 5.23
C SER A 141 -7.68 -19.58 4.43
N ILE A 142 -7.48 -18.29 4.17
CA ILE A 142 -6.23 -17.75 3.64
C ILE A 142 -5.40 -17.19 4.79
N THR A 143 -4.11 -17.50 4.82
CA THR A 143 -3.17 -16.85 5.73
C THR A 143 -2.38 -15.81 4.94
N VAL A 144 -2.50 -14.55 5.34
CA VAL A 144 -1.76 -13.43 4.77
C VAL A 144 -0.58 -13.12 5.68
N ILE A 145 0.59 -13.05 5.08
CA ILE A 145 1.87 -12.82 5.76
C ILE A 145 2.42 -11.46 5.35
N TYR A 146 2.97 -10.76 6.33
CA TYR A 146 3.76 -9.54 6.17
C TYR A 146 5.21 -9.89 6.44
N THR A 147 6.05 -9.79 5.43
CA THR A 147 7.49 -10.04 5.51
C THR A 147 8.24 -8.73 5.35
N GLY A 148 9.19 -8.45 6.24
CA GLY A 148 10.12 -7.33 6.12
C GLY A 148 11.41 -7.80 5.50
N THR A 149 11.83 -7.18 4.40
CA THR A 149 13.12 -7.42 3.77
C THR A 149 14.05 -6.25 4.05
N SER A 150 15.15 -6.50 4.76
CA SER A 150 16.15 -5.47 5.07
C SER A 150 17.00 -5.12 3.84
N THR A 151 17.84 -4.09 3.95
CA THR A 151 18.79 -3.69 2.89
C THR A 151 19.83 -4.76 2.57
N THR A 152 20.06 -5.72 3.49
CA THR A 152 20.96 -6.86 3.28
C THR A 152 20.26 -8.05 2.60
N GLY A 153 18.94 -7.96 2.39
CA GLY A 153 18.11 -9.03 1.82
C GLY A 153 17.57 -10.03 2.86
N GLU A 154 17.91 -9.86 4.14
CA GLU A 154 17.35 -10.68 5.22
C GLU A 154 15.83 -10.48 5.33
N GLN A 155 15.09 -11.59 5.38
CA GLN A 155 13.64 -11.60 5.49
C GLN A 155 13.20 -11.96 6.91
N THR A 156 12.30 -11.16 7.45
CA THR A 156 11.72 -11.36 8.79
C THR A 156 10.20 -11.37 8.73
N LEU A 157 9.58 -12.28 9.47
CA LEU A 157 8.12 -12.32 9.62
C LEU A 157 7.69 -11.18 10.56
N LEU A 158 6.95 -10.22 10.03
CA LEU A 158 6.46 -9.06 10.81
C LEU A 158 5.06 -9.34 11.39
N ARG A 159 4.18 -9.97 10.59
CA ARG A 159 2.80 -10.26 10.98
C ARG A 159 2.23 -11.42 10.17
N SER A 160 1.31 -12.16 10.78
CA SER A 160 0.47 -13.14 10.10
C SER A 160 -1.00 -12.91 10.46
N ILE A 161 -1.89 -13.03 9.48
CA ILE A 161 -3.34 -12.84 9.63
C ILE A 161 -4.04 -13.96 8.90
N THR A 162 -4.88 -14.71 9.59
CA THR A 162 -5.75 -15.72 8.98
C THR A 162 -7.14 -15.15 8.74
N CYS A 163 -7.63 -15.26 7.51
CA CYS A 163 -8.93 -14.75 7.09
C CYS A 163 -9.74 -15.86 6.38
N PRO A 164 -11.07 -15.86 6.48
CA PRO A 164 -11.90 -16.81 5.74
C PRO A 164 -11.82 -16.54 4.22
N ARG A 165 -11.69 -17.59 3.41
CA ARG A 165 -11.81 -17.56 1.94
C ARG A 165 -13.30 -17.46 1.63
N ARG A 166 -13.79 -16.24 1.37
CA ARG A 166 -15.17 -15.99 0.93
C ARG A 166 -15.17 -15.50 -0.50
#